data_AF-A0A7K0IYL7-F1
#
_entry.id   AF-A0A7K0IYL7-F1
#
_cell.length_a   1.000
_cell.length_b   1.000
_cell.length_c   1.000
_cell.angle_alpha   90.00
_cell.angle_beta   90.00
_cell.angle_gamma   90.00
#
_symmetry.space_group_name_H-M   'P 1'
#
loop_
_entity.id
_entity.type
_entity.pdbx_description
1 polymer ?
#
loop_
_entity_poly.entity_id
_entity_poly.type
_entity_poly.pdbx_seq_one_letter_code
_entity_poly.pdbx_strand_id
1 'polypeptide(L)'
;MDATKVSSIMASNAYKQPLPSQMANKPQEKDISAQISSAKRENADSVQVSSTVTLKNLDTVRVIEQMHASLNQLAKGVRETNEFLNRSVGLVDSMNSTVQSIIKNYPPFPVDSKERNERLMEYSGLRKELVSLMVPPPPPPVYEKVKHMWGMLFEDQGSILAQNAIPQLDNSSSDTRLKEVSQTLDGTSAQLVGLSSKVTQALVQP
;
A
#
# COMPACT_ATOMS: atom_id res chain seq x y z
N MET A 1 51.42 25.49 10.52
CA MET A 1 50.03 24.97 10.53
C MET A 1 49.95 24.00 11.71
N ASP A 2 50.08 24.40 12.96
CA ASP A 2 49.29 25.32 13.80
C ASP A 2 47.95 24.76 14.31
N ALA A 3 47.85 24.78 15.65
CA ALA A 3 46.77 24.59 16.61
C ALA A 3 45.94 23.28 16.70
N THR A 4 46.30 22.53 17.74
CA THR A 4 45.64 21.40 18.41
C THR A 4 44.44 21.85 19.29
N LYS A 5 43.41 20.99 19.38
CA LYS A 5 42.38 20.78 20.44
C LYS A 5 41.87 21.98 21.27
N VAL A 6 40.54 22.12 21.30
CA VAL A 6 39.81 22.59 22.48
C VAL A 6 38.60 21.68 22.75
N SER A 7 38.54 21.19 23.98
CA SER A 7 37.43 20.46 24.60
C SER A 7 36.21 21.35 24.84
N SER A 8 35.07 20.71 25.12
CA SER A 8 34.26 20.96 26.33
C SER A 8 32.82 21.46 26.15
N ILE A 9 31.88 20.53 26.41
CA ILE A 9 30.70 20.59 27.29
C ILE A 9 29.77 21.84 27.27
N MET A 10 28.46 21.56 27.09
CA MET A 10 27.30 21.97 27.94
C MET A 10 26.07 22.43 27.15
N ALA A 11 25.05 21.56 27.19
CA ALA A 11 23.65 21.79 27.55
C ALA A 11 22.93 23.12 27.20
N SER A 12 21.77 22.98 26.55
CA SER A 12 20.57 23.79 26.85
C SER A 12 19.32 22.96 26.59
N ASN A 13 18.52 22.81 27.65
CA ASN A 13 17.20 22.18 27.72
C ASN A 13 16.09 23.02 27.05
N ALA A 14 14.91 22.38 26.94
CA ALA A 14 13.55 22.89 26.71
C ALA A 14 13.02 22.54 25.31
N TYR A 15 11.93 21.79 25.13
CA TYR A 15 10.70 21.72 25.91
C TYR A 15 10.11 20.30 25.99
N LYS A 16 9.70 19.91 27.20
CA LYS A 16 8.74 18.84 27.48
C LYS A 16 7.32 19.39 27.32
N GLN A 17 6.40 18.60 26.75
CA GLN A 17 5.01 18.56 27.21
C GLN A 17 4.49 17.12 27.31
N PRO A 18 3.78 16.74 28.39
CA PRO A 18 3.46 15.35 28.73
C PRO A 18 2.10 14.86 28.19
N LEU A 19 2.04 13.56 27.88
CA LEU A 19 0.81 12.79 27.75
C LEU A 19 0.13 12.61 29.13
N PRO A 20 -1.21 12.63 29.24
CA PRO A 20 -1.89 12.19 30.45
C PRO A 20 -1.91 10.65 30.53
N SER A 21 -1.16 10.13 31.50
CA SER A 21 -1.19 8.72 31.90
C SER A 21 -2.43 8.41 32.74
N GLN A 22 -3.10 7.34 32.34
CA GLN A 22 -4.07 6.58 33.12
C GLN A 22 -3.41 6.11 34.44
N MET A 23 -4.08 6.32 35.57
CA MET A 23 -3.70 5.69 36.84
C MET A 23 -4.54 4.43 37.06
N ALA A 24 -3.86 3.29 37.00
CA ALA A 24 -4.28 2.04 37.60
C ALA A 24 -3.94 2.09 39.11
N ASN A 25 -4.95 2.00 39.97
CA ASN A 25 -4.75 1.75 41.41
C ASN A 25 -5.05 0.28 41.70
N LYS A 26 -4.04 -0.41 42.26
CA LYS A 26 -4.13 -1.77 42.80
C LYS A 26 -4.46 -1.69 44.31
N PRO A 27 -5.16 -2.68 44.90
CA PRO A 27 -5.79 -2.56 46.22
C PRO A 27 -4.83 -2.85 47.39
N GLN A 28 -5.09 -2.20 48.53
CA GLN A 28 -4.61 -2.60 49.85
C GLN A 28 -5.81 -3.00 50.71
N GLU A 29 -5.83 -4.25 51.18
CA GLU A 29 -6.77 -4.78 52.17
C GLU A 29 -6.51 -4.20 53.57
N LYS A 30 -7.61 -3.93 54.31
CA LYS A 30 -7.70 -4.07 55.77
C LYS A 30 -9.16 -4.08 56.23
N ASP A 31 -9.64 -5.29 56.45
CA ASP A 31 -10.46 -5.83 57.55
C ASP A 31 -11.43 -4.96 58.40
N ILE A 32 -12.62 -5.58 58.57
CA ILE A 32 -13.52 -5.67 59.76
C ILE A 32 -14.60 -4.59 59.99
N SER A 33 -15.82 -5.01 59.62
CA SER A 33 -17.10 -4.95 60.35
C SER A 33 -17.42 -3.79 61.30
N ALA A 34 -18.46 -3.05 60.96
CA ALA A 34 -19.50 -2.66 61.91
C ALA A 34 -20.86 -2.53 61.21
N GLN A 35 -21.82 -3.34 61.68
CA GLN A 35 -23.24 -3.23 61.41
C GLN A 35 -23.76 -1.82 61.71
N ILE A 36 -24.58 -1.23 60.83
CA ILE A 36 -25.81 -0.55 61.27
C ILE A 36 -26.94 -0.86 60.30
N SER A 37 -27.98 -1.37 60.93
CA SER A 37 -29.29 -1.82 60.51
C SER A 37 -30.12 -0.85 59.68
N SER A 38 -30.83 -1.43 58.71
CA SER A 38 -32.20 -1.15 58.27
C SER A 38 -32.94 0.04 58.90
N ALA A 39 -33.26 1.03 58.06
CA ALA A 39 -34.45 1.85 58.21
C ALA A 39 -35.13 2.00 56.84
N LYS A 40 -36.46 1.90 56.88
CA LYS A 40 -37.40 1.62 55.80
C LYS A 40 -37.98 2.93 55.25
N ARG A 41 -38.42 2.88 53.98
CA ARG A 41 -39.22 3.86 53.20
C ARG A 41 -38.34 4.97 52.61
N GLU A 42 -38.41 5.26 51.32
CA GLU A 42 -39.62 5.61 50.58
C GLU A 42 -39.66 4.97 49.19
N ASN A 43 -40.86 4.94 48.61
CA ASN A 43 -41.09 4.52 47.23
C ASN A 43 -40.26 5.39 46.29
N ALA A 44 -39.04 4.95 45.97
CA ALA A 44 -38.36 5.41 44.78
C ALA A 44 -39.17 4.85 43.61
N ASP A 45 -39.97 5.72 43.00
CA ASP A 45 -40.54 5.52 41.68
C ASP A 45 -39.38 5.25 40.72
N SER A 46 -38.99 3.98 40.64
CA SER A 46 -37.97 3.50 39.72
C SER A 46 -38.66 3.46 38.37
N VAL A 47 -38.58 4.59 37.67
CA VAL A 47 -38.88 4.65 36.25
C VAL A 47 -37.87 3.73 35.57
N GLN A 48 -38.28 2.49 35.32
CA GLN A 48 -37.63 1.63 34.35
C GLN A 48 -37.81 2.29 33.00
N VAL A 49 -36.92 3.21 32.67
CA VAL A 49 -36.74 3.66 31.30
C VAL A 49 -36.33 2.40 30.55
N SER A 50 -37.27 1.82 29.79
CA SER A 50 -36.97 0.73 28.87
C SER A 50 -36.02 1.29 27.81
N SER A 51 -34.72 1.19 28.11
CA SER A 51 -33.57 1.66 27.31
C SER A 51 -33.40 0.90 25.99
N THR A 52 -34.47 0.33 25.45
CA THR A 52 -34.45 -0.36 24.16
C THR A 52 -34.18 0.62 23.02
N VAL A 53 -34.59 1.89 23.16
CA VAL A 53 -34.34 2.95 22.16
C VAL A 53 -32.88 3.44 22.23
N THR A 54 -32.32 3.64 23.43
CA THR A 54 -30.93 4.09 23.62
C THR A 54 -29.90 3.02 23.23
N LEU A 55 -30.16 1.74 23.50
CA LEU A 55 -29.28 0.63 23.08
C LEU A 55 -29.26 0.45 21.55
N LYS A 56 -30.42 0.50 20.89
CA LYS A 56 -30.52 0.42 19.43
C LYS A 56 -29.83 1.61 18.73
N ASN A 57 -29.92 2.80 19.32
CA ASN A 57 -29.23 3.98 18.80
C ASN A 57 -27.71 3.87 18.95
N LEU A 58 -27.22 3.33 20.08
CA LEU A 58 -25.78 3.08 20.28
C LEU A 58 -25.23 2.07 19.28
N ASP A 59 -25.95 0.98 19.03
CA ASP A 59 -25.58 -0.02 18.02
C ASP A 59 -25.59 0.57 16.61
N THR A 60 -26.58 1.42 16.30
CA THR A 60 -26.65 2.11 15.00
C THR A 60 -25.46 3.05 14.80
N VAL A 61 -25.11 3.83 15.83
CA VAL A 61 -23.93 4.72 15.78
C VAL A 61 -22.64 3.91 15.62
N ARG A 62 -22.51 2.78 16.35
CA ARG A 62 -21.35 1.88 16.22
C ARG A 62 -21.23 1.29 14.82
N VAL A 63 -22.35 0.90 14.20
CA VAL A 63 -22.37 0.40 12.81
C VAL A 63 -21.98 1.51 11.83
N ILE A 64 -22.46 2.74 12.03
CA ILE A 64 -22.08 3.89 11.20
C ILE A 64 -20.59 4.21 11.34
N GLU A 65 -20.05 4.21 12.55
CA GLU A 65 -18.61 4.42 12.79
C GLU A 65 -17.76 3.33 12.13
N GLN A 66 -18.16 2.06 12.25
CA GLN A 66 -17.51 0.94 11.57
C GLN A 66 -17.57 1.08 10.05
N MET A 67 -18.70 1.55 9.52
CA MET A 67 -18.86 1.83 8.08
C MET A 67 -17.92 2.95 7.63
N HIS A 68 -17.81 4.06 8.37
CA HIS A 68 -16.86 5.13 8.05
C HIS A 68 -15.41 4.67 8.11
N ALA A 69 -15.04 3.87 9.12
CA ALA A 69 -13.70 3.28 9.20
C ALA A 69 -13.40 2.38 8.01
N SER A 70 -14.37 1.55 7.60
CA SER A 70 -14.25 0.67 6.43
C SER A 70 -14.10 1.46 5.12
N LEU A 71 -14.91 2.50 4.91
CA LEU A 71 -14.83 3.36 3.73
C LEU A 71 -13.50 4.10 3.64
N ASN A 72 -12.98 4.59 4.78
CA ASN A 72 -11.68 5.25 4.81
C ASN A 72 -10.54 4.28 4.50
N GLN A 73 -10.58 3.06 5.03
CA GLN A 73 -9.61 2.01 4.71
C GLN A 73 -9.68 1.63 3.22
N LEU A 74 -10.89 1.50 2.67
CA LEU A 74 -11.09 1.24 1.26
C LEU A 74 -10.51 2.36 0.39
N ALA A 75 -10.86 3.61 0.68
CA ALA A 75 -10.38 4.78 -0.06
C ALA A 75 -8.85 4.89 0.00
N LYS A 76 -8.24 4.59 1.15
CA LYS A 76 -6.79 4.53 1.29
C LYS A 76 -6.19 3.42 0.41
N GLY A 77 -6.73 2.21 0.48
CA GLY A 77 -6.27 1.09 -0.33
C GLY A 77 -6.41 1.35 -1.83
N VAL A 78 -7.47 2.04 -2.27
CA VAL A 78 -7.67 2.45 -3.68
C VAL A 78 -6.55 3.39 -4.11
N ARG A 79 -6.26 4.42 -3.30
CA ARG A 79 -5.18 5.37 -3.60
C ARG A 79 -3.82 4.68 -3.69
N GLU A 80 -3.50 3.84 -2.71
CA GLU A 80 -2.26 3.08 -2.70
C GLU A 80 -2.16 2.17 -3.94
N THR A 81 -3.22 1.43 -4.26
CA THR A 81 -3.25 0.54 -5.43
C THR A 81 -3.09 1.33 -6.74
N ASN A 82 -3.77 2.48 -6.87
CA ASN A 82 -3.65 3.33 -8.05
C ASN A 82 -2.25 3.95 -8.18
N GLU A 83 -1.63 4.36 -7.07
CA GLU A 83 -0.24 4.82 -7.07
C GLU A 83 0.72 3.72 -7.54
N PHE A 84 0.56 2.49 -7.06
CA PHE A 84 1.35 1.35 -7.52
C PHE A 84 1.15 1.10 -9.03
N LEU A 85 -0.09 1.05 -9.49
CA LEU A 85 -0.40 0.81 -10.92
C LEU A 85 0.15 1.92 -11.81
N ASN A 86 0.00 3.19 -11.43
CA ASN A 86 0.53 4.31 -12.19
C ASN A 86 2.07 4.29 -12.24
N ARG A 87 2.72 3.89 -11.14
CA ARG A 87 4.18 3.73 -11.10
C ARG A 87 4.64 2.57 -11.99
N SER A 88 3.90 1.46 -11.99
CA SER A 88 4.14 0.34 -12.90
C SER A 88 4.01 0.75 -14.37
N VAL A 89 3.00 1.54 -14.74
CA VAL A 89 2.86 2.09 -16.10
C VAL A 89 4.10 2.92 -16.47
N GLY A 90 4.53 3.84 -15.61
CA GLY A 90 5.71 4.67 -15.87
C GLY A 90 7.01 3.86 -16.06
N LEU A 91 7.17 2.74 -15.34
CA LEU A 91 8.29 1.82 -15.55
C LEU A 91 8.20 1.08 -16.89
N VAL A 92 7.02 0.59 -17.27
CA VAL A 92 6.81 -0.06 -18.57
C VAL A 92 7.09 0.91 -19.73
N ASP A 93 6.63 2.16 -19.62
CA ASP A 93 6.89 3.18 -20.63
C ASP A 93 8.39 3.53 -20.72
N SER A 94 9.08 3.56 -19.58
CA SER A 94 10.54 3.74 -19.53
C SER A 94 11.27 2.57 -20.20
N MET A 95 10.86 1.33 -19.91
CA MET A 95 11.40 0.13 -20.56
C MET A 95 11.21 0.17 -22.08
N ASN A 96 10.02 0.58 -22.52
CA ASN A 96 9.73 0.73 -23.94
C ASN A 96 10.60 1.80 -24.59
N SER A 97 10.78 2.95 -23.94
CA SER A 97 11.66 4.02 -24.39
C SER A 97 13.11 3.53 -24.54
N THR A 98 13.63 2.79 -23.57
CA THR A 98 14.97 2.19 -23.63
C THR A 98 15.11 1.26 -24.83
N VAL A 99 14.15 0.36 -25.06
CA VAL A 99 14.16 -0.56 -26.21
C VAL A 99 14.03 0.19 -27.54
N GLN A 100 13.14 1.18 -27.61
CA GLN A 100 12.95 2.04 -28.79
C GLN A 100 14.20 2.84 -29.13
N SER A 101 14.98 3.28 -28.13
CA SER A 101 16.25 3.98 -28.35
C SER A 101 17.29 3.11 -29.07
N ILE A 102 17.26 1.79 -28.85
CA ILE A 102 18.11 0.83 -29.55
C ILE A 102 17.62 0.65 -31.00
N ILE A 103 16.31 0.46 -31.18
CA ILE A 103 15.69 0.19 -32.49
C ILE A 103 15.78 1.39 -33.44
N LYS A 104 15.59 2.62 -32.92
CA LYS A 104 15.52 3.84 -33.73
C LYS A 104 16.90 4.45 -34.01
N ASN A 105 17.97 3.91 -33.45
CA ASN A 105 19.31 4.42 -33.73
C ASN A 105 19.74 4.06 -35.17
N TYR A 106 20.32 5.03 -35.89
CA TYR A 106 20.86 4.79 -37.22
C TYR A 106 22.26 5.41 -37.38
N PRO A 107 23.31 4.61 -37.67
CA PRO A 107 23.27 3.15 -37.89
C PRO A 107 22.91 2.38 -36.61
N PRO A 108 22.24 1.21 -36.72
CA PRO A 108 21.86 0.41 -35.57
C PRO A 108 23.10 0.01 -34.76
N PHE A 109 22.93 -0.10 -33.44
CA PHE A 109 24.02 -0.50 -32.57
C PHE A 109 24.47 -1.94 -32.88
N PRO A 110 25.78 -2.17 -33.09
CA PRO A 110 26.32 -3.52 -33.11
C PRO A 110 25.88 -4.30 -31.87
N VAL A 111 25.62 -5.60 -32.03
CA VAL A 111 25.15 -6.47 -30.94
C VAL A 111 26.10 -6.44 -29.74
N ASP A 112 27.41 -6.31 -29.99
CA ASP A 112 28.45 -6.27 -28.96
C ASP A 112 28.85 -4.86 -28.51
N SER A 113 28.15 -3.82 -28.99
CA SER A 113 28.46 -2.45 -28.60
C SER A 113 28.18 -2.21 -27.11
N LYS A 114 29.04 -1.40 -26.48
CA LYS A 114 28.90 -1.03 -25.07
C LYS A 114 27.57 -0.31 -24.83
N GLU A 115 27.19 0.57 -25.75
CA GLU A 115 25.97 1.38 -25.70
C GLU A 115 24.71 0.51 -25.72
N ARG A 116 24.64 -0.51 -26.60
CA ARG A 116 23.51 -1.45 -26.61
C ARG A 116 23.43 -2.22 -25.31
N ASN A 117 24.56 -2.73 -24.83
CA ASN A 117 24.62 -3.49 -23.58
C ASN A 117 24.21 -2.65 -22.37
N GLU A 118 24.61 -1.38 -22.31
CA GLU A 118 24.18 -0.45 -21.26
C GLU A 118 22.65 -0.25 -21.27
N ARG A 119 22.03 -0.11 -22.45
CA ARG A 119 20.57 0.01 -22.58
C ARG A 119 19.84 -1.28 -22.21
N LEU A 120 20.37 -2.45 -22.59
CA LEU A 120 19.78 -3.73 -22.22
C LEU A 120 19.91 -4.01 -20.70
N MET A 121 21.00 -3.54 -20.09
CA MET A 121 21.18 -3.59 -18.64
C MET A 121 20.21 -2.63 -17.92
N GLU A 122 20.01 -1.42 -18.43
CA GLU A 122 19.01 -0.47 -17.96
C GLU A 122 17.60 -1.08 -18.00
N TYR A 123 17.23 -1.69 -19.12
CA TYR A 123 15.98 -2.44 -19.27
C TYR A 123 15.83 -3.55 -18.22
N SER A 124 16.88 -4.33 -17.98
CA SER A 124 16.89 -5.41 -16.98
C SER A 124 16.70 -4.87 -15.55
N GLY A 125 17.29 -3.71 -15.24
CA GLY A 125 17.10 -3.00 -13.97
C GLY A 125 15.65 -2.56 -13.78
N LEU A 126 15.07 -1.87 -14.78
CA LEU A 126 13.67 -1.43 -14.77
C LEU A 126 12.71 -2.62 -14.62
N ARG A 127 13.00 -3.74 -15.30
CA ARG A 127 12.22 -4.97 -15.16
C ARG A 127 12.21 -5.47 -13.72
N LYS A 128 13.35 -5.48 -13.04
CA LYS A 128 13.45 -5.93 -11.65
C LYS A 128 12.68 -5.01 -10.71
N GLU A 129 12.76 -3.70 -10.92
CA GLU A 129 11.99 -2.72 -10.16
C GLU A 129 10.48 -2.93 -10.35
N LEU A 130 10.03 -3.11 -11.58
CA LEU A 130 8.63 -3.37 -11.91
C LEU A 130 8.11 -4.64 -11.25
N VAL A 131 8.88 -5.73 -11.31
CA VAL A 131 8.53 -6.99 -10.62
C VAL A 131 8.46 -6.79 -9.10
N SER A 132 9.33 -5.97 -8.52
CA SER A 132 9.30 -5.63 -7.09
C SER A 132 8.08 -4.81 -6.68
N LEU A 133 7.47 -4.05 -7.59
CA LEU A 133 6.23 -3.30 -7.31
C LEU A 133 4.98 -4.16 -7.46
N MET A 134 5.04 -5.21 -8.28
CA MET A 134 3.92 -6.11 -8.55
C MET A 134 3.76 -7.22 -7.50
N VAL A 135 4.75 -7.39 -6.63
CA VAL A 135 4.75 -8.35 -5.51
C VAL A 135 5.11 -7.56 -4.25
N PRO A 136 4.25 -7.45 -3.21
CA PRO A 136 3.04 -8.23 -2.93
C PRO A 136 1.74 -7.67 -3.53
N PRO A 137 0.66 -8.48 -3.59
CA PRO A 137 -0.66 -8.03 -4.05
C PRO A 137 -1.19 -6.83 -3.24
N PRO A 138 -2.16 -6.06 -3.78
CA PRO A 138 -2.70 -4.89 -3.11
C PRO A 138 -3.25 -5.23 -1.71
N PRO A 139 -3.32 -4.26 -0.79
CA PRO A 139 -3.77 -4.51 0.57
C PRO A 139 -5.27 -4.89 0.63
N PRO A 140 -5.71 -5.72 1.59
CA PRO A 140 -7.12 -5.86 1.92
C PRO A 140 -7.71 -4.51 2.40
N PRO A 141 -9.00 -4.19 2.14
CA PRO A 141 -10.04 -5.00 1.49
C PRO A 141 -10.06 -4.88 -0.04
N VAL A 142 -9.18 -4.06 -0.63
CA VAL A 142 -9.15 -3.84 -2.09
C VAL A 142 -8.90 -5.15 -2.82
N TYR A 143 -7.90 -5.90 -2.37
CA TYR A 143 -7.54 -7.20 -2.97
C TYR A 143 -8.75 -8.12 -3.16
N GLU A 144 -9.61 -8.29 -2.16
CA GLU A 144 -10.76 -9.19 -2.25
C GLU A 144 -11.74 -8.82 -3.38
N LYS A 145 -11.91 -7.51 -3.64
CA LYS A 145 -12.78 -7.01 -4.70
C LYS A 145 -12.13 -7.13 -6.08
N VAL A 146 -10.80 -6.97 -6.15
CA VAL A 146 -10.06 -6.95 -7.41
C VAL A 146 -9.30 -8.23 -7.71
N LYS A 147 -9.42 -9.25 -6.84
CA LYS A 147 -8.66 -10.50 -6.89
C LYS A 147 -8.76 -11.18 -8.23
N HIS A 148 -9.96 -11.27 -8.80
CA HIS A 148 -10.17 -11.87 -10.12
C HIS A 148 -9.48 -11.08 -11.24
N MET A 149 -9.47 -9.73 -11.17
CA MET A 149 -8.78 -8.87 -12.15
C MET A 149 -7.26 -8.99 -12.01
N TRP A 150 -6.76 -9.03 -10.78
CA TRP A 150 -5.37 -9.31 -10.49
C TRP A 150 -4.99 -10.72 -10.95
N GLY A 151 -5.80 -11.73 -10.66
CA GLY A 151 -5.56 -13.12 -11.06
C GLY A 151 -5.53 -13.31 -12.58
N MET A 152 -6.42 -12.66 -13.33
CA MET A 152 -6.36 -12.69 -14.80
C MET A 152 -5.08 -12.08 -15.38
N LEU A 153 -4.49 -11.10 -14.70
CA LEU A 153 -3.28 -10.41 -15.18
C LEU A 153 -1.99 -11.05 -14.65
N PHE A 154 -2.05 -11.71 -13.48
CA PHE A 154 -0.86 -12.15 -12.74
C PHE A 154 -0.87 -13.64 -12.33
N GLU A 155 -2.01 -14.33 -12.28
CA GLU A 155 -2.12 -15.73 -11.82
C GLU A 155 -2.51 -16.75 -12.92
N ASP A 156 -3.22 -16.36 -13.99
CA ASP A 156 -3.75 -17.31 -15.00
C ASP A 156 -2.67 -18.02 -15.86
N GLN A 157 -1.38 -17.65 -15.71
CA GLN A 157 -0.26 -18.49 -16.16
C GLN A 157 0.74 -18.68 -15.01
N GLY A 158 0.35 -19.58 -14.10
CA GLY A 158 0.97 -19.85 -12.81
C GLY A 158 2.47 -19.54 -12.71
N SER A 159 2.83 -18.54 -11.90
CA SER A 159 4.22 -18.23 -11.54
C SER A 159 5.17 -17.77 -12.66
N ILE A 160 4.70 -17.58 -13.91
CA ILE A 160 5.55 -17.18 -15.06
C ILE A 160 5.06 -15.93 -15.82
N LEU A 161 3.97 -15.26 -15.40
CA LEU A 161 3.44 -14.08 -16.09
C LEU A 161 4.30 -12.81 -16.00
N ALA A 162 5.08 -12.62 -14.94
CA ALA A 162 6.12 -11.58 -14.91
C ALA A 162 7.20 -11.78 -16.00
N GLN A 163 7.26 -12.96 -16.63
CA GLN A 163 8.16 -13.25 -17.75
C GLN A 163 7.49 -13.07 -19.11
N ASN A 164 6.17 -13.28 -19.22
CA ASN A 164 5.44 -13.15 -20.48
C ASN A 164 4.90 -11.73 -20.73
N ALA A 165 4.36 -11.05 -19.72
CA ALA A 165 3.91 -9.66 -19.85
C ALA A 165 5.07 -8.66 -19.90
N ILE A 166 6.22 -9.05 -19.29
CA ILE A 166 7.45 -8.26 -19.26
C ILE A 166 8.61 -9.17 -19.68
N PRO A 167 8.84 -9.35 -21.00
CA PRO A 167 9.83 -10.25 -21.54
C PRO A 167 11.24 -9.99 -20.98
N GLN A 168 11.99 -11.06 -20.70
CA GLN A 168 13.42 -10.92 -20.43
C GLN A 168 14.17 -10.68 -21.74
N LEU A 169 15.08 -9.71 -21.71
CA LEU A 169 16.01 -9.42 -22.80
C LEU A 169 17.42 -9.77 -22.33
N ASP A 170 18.14 -10.51 -23.17
CA ASP A 170 19.56 -10.79 -23.03
C ASP A 170 20.38 -9.79 -23.85
N ASN A 171 21.66 -9.60 -23.52
CA ASN A 171 22.59 -8.74 -24.26
C ASN A 171 22.72 -9.14 -25.75
N SER A 172 22.51 -10.43 -26.05
CA SER A 172 22.52 -11.00 -27.39
C SER A 172 21.17 -10.93 -28.14
N SER A 173 20.14 -10.29 -27.56
CA SER A 173 18.80 -10.24 -28.17
C SER A 173 18.84 -9.53 -29.52
N SER A 174 18.27 -10.13 -30.57
CA SER A 174 18.22 -9.54 -31.92
C SER A 174 17.28 -8.34 -32.00
N ASP A 175 17.46 -7.49 -33.03
CA ASP A 175 16.60 -6.31 -33.23
C ASP A 175 15.13 -6.68 -33.49
N THR A 176 14.89 -7.83 -34.14
CA THR A 176 13.54 -8.40 -34.28
C THR A 176 12.93 -8.71 -32.92
N ARG A 177 13.71 -9.30 -32.01
CA ARG A 177 13.25 -9.60 -30.64
C ARG A 177 12.96 -8.32 -29.86
N LEU A 178 13.79 -7.29 -30.01
CA LEU A 178 13.56 -5.98 -29.38
C LEU A 178 12.24 -5.36 -29.85
N LYS A 179 11.90 -5.50 -31.15
CA LYS A 179 10.64 -5.01 -31.70
C LYS A 179 9.43 -5.76 -31.15
N GLU A 180 9.50 -7.09 -31.05
CA GLU A 180 8.44 -7.90 -30.41
C GLU A 180 8.22 -7.52 -28.95
N VAL A 181 9.32 -7.29 -28.22
CA VAL A 181 9.24 -6.89 -26.81
C VAL A 181 8.60 -5.51 -26.69
N SER A 182 8.99 -4.55 -27.53
CA SER A 182 8.36 -3.22 -27.53
C SER A 182 6.85 -3.29 -27.76
N GLN A 183 6.37 -4.11 -28.69
CA GLN A 183 4.93 -4.32 -28.92
C GLN A 183 4.23 -4.96 -27.71
N THR A 184 4.88 -5.93 -27.07
CA THR A 184 4.36 -6.54 -25.83
C THR A 184 4.24 -5.49 -24.72
N LEU A 185 5.25 -4.63 -24.55
CA LEU A 185 5.25 -3.58 -23.53
C LEU A 185 4.14 -2.54 -23.77
N ASP A 186 3.88 -2.16 -25.02
CA ASP A 186 2.74 -1.28 -25.36
C ASP A 186 1.40 -1.90 -24.92
N GLY A 187 1.22 -3.19 -25.20
CA GLY A 187 0.04 -3.95 -24.77
C GLY A 187 -0.09 -4.00 -23.24
N THR A 188 1.01 -4.29 -22.54
CA THR A 188 1.05 -4.34 -21.07
C THR A 188 0.76 -2.98 -20.45
N SER A 189 1.31 -1.89 -20.99
CA SER A 189 1.04 -0.51 -20.53
C SER A 189 -0.45 -0.19 -20.62
N ALA A 190 -1.08 -0.48 -21.78
CA ALA A 190 -2.52 -0.31 -21.97
C ALA A 190 -3.37 -1.15 -21.01
N GLN A 191 -2.97 -2.40 -20.75
CA GLN A 191 -3.65 -3.28 -19.80
C GLN A 191 -3.57 -2.75 -18.36
N LEU A 192 -2.43 -2.21 -17.93
CA LEU A 192 -2.26 -1.62 -16.60
C LEU A 192 -3.11 -0.36 -16.41
N VAL A 193 -3.17 0.51 -17.43
CA VAL A 193 -4.07 1.68 -17.41
C VAL A 193 -5.54 1.25 -17.34
N GLY A 194 -5.92 0.23 -18.10
CA GLY A 194 -7.25 -0.37 -18.05
C GLY A 194 -7.58 -0.96 -16.68
N LEU A 195 -6.62 -1.64 -16.04
CA LEU A 195 -6.77 -2.18 -14.69
C LEU A 195 -6.96 -1.05 -13.68
N SER A 196 -6.14 0.00 -13.70
CA SER A 196 -6.27 1.16 -12.80
C SER A 196 -7.67 1.78 -12.87
N SER A 197 -8.20 1.92 -14.09
CA SER A 197 -9.55 2.40 -14.33
C SER A 197 -10.63 1.44 -13.78
N LYS A 198 -10.50 0.14 -14.03
CA LYS A 198 -11.43 -0.89 -13.54
C LYS A 198 -11.42 -1.04 -12.03
N VAL A 199 -10.24 -0.99 -11.40
CA VAL A 199 -10.08 -0.99 -9.93
C VAL A 199 -10.80 0.21 -9.34
N THR A 200 -10.60 1.39 -9.91
CA THR A 200 -11.31 2.60 -9.46
C THR A 200 -12.83 2.42 -9.62
N GLN A 201 -13.29 1.92 -10.77
CA GLN A 201 -14.73 1.74 -11.03
C GLN A 201 -15.37 0.71 -10.09
N ALA A 202 -14.76 -0.46 -9.92
CA ALA A 202 -15.28 -1.56 -9.09
C ALA A 202 -15.33 -1.22 -7.59
N LEU A 203 -14.62 -0.18 -7.16
CA LEU A 203 -14.52 0.23 -5.77
C LEU A 203 -15.32 1.50 -5.46
N VAL A 204 -15.69 2.28 -6.49
CA VAL A 204 -16.53 3.48 -6.37
C VAL A 204 -18.00 3.18 -6.66
N GLN A 205 -18.31 2.15 -7.45
CA GLN A 205 -19.70 1.72 -7.69
C GLN A 205 -20.12 0.64 -6.66
N PRO A 206 -21.28 0.82 -5.98
CA PRO A 206 -21.76 -0.09 -4.94
C PRO A 206 -22.22 -1.45 -5.47
#